data_AF-A0A2G6NG85-F1
#
_entry.id   AF-A0A2G6NG85-F1
#
_cell.length_a   1.000
_cell.length_b   1.000
_cell.length_c   1.000
_cell.angle_alpha   90.00
_cell.angle_beta   90.00
_cell.angle_gamma   90.00
#
_symmetry.space_group_name_H-M   'P 1'
#
loop_
_entity.id
_entity.type
_entity.pdbx_description
1 polymer ?
#
loop_
_entity_poly.entity_id
_entity_poly.type
_entity_poly.pdbx_seq_one_letter_code
_entity_poly.pdbx_strand_id
1 'polypeptide(L)'
;MLFRIETLFDRIARLWESGACRRVQGGLLLLAFFISLCLIEAARWNLLPGSLQIRVSTNHLVAVEVSFTLLLVFESVGLVFSFVQSITASVGKQFEILSLILLRGTFKQIADVGEPLTWDKAVGILPDVGATAMGALIIFAVICVYQSMAEEEPVGIPKTEAGDFIRVKKGIALVLLFSFAWICLNNLVTMVLHGHPERVFERFFTVLIFSDVLMVLIALIYTQNYRIAFRNSAFAVAAVVIRVALVAPMALGAGLGVVAVFYVLAVVVVFQRFEADPDKGDDSHRTC
;
A
#
# COMPACT_ATOMS: atom_id res chain seq x y z
N MET A 1 -0.22 -26.76 17.22
CA MET A 1 -0.67 -25.34 17.20
C MET A 1 -0.39 -24.64 15.88
N LEU A 2 0.81 -24.78 15.30
CA LEU A 2 1.24 -24.09 14.06
C LEU A 2 0.38 -24.39 12.81
N PHE A 3 -0.04 -25.62 12.57
CA PHE A 3 -0.91 -25.98 11.43
C PHE A 3 -2.28 -25.27 11.45
N ARG A 4 -2.79 -24.94 12.65
CA ARG A 4 -4.06 -24.22 12.82
C ARG A 4 -3.95 -22.76 12.37
N ILE A 5 -2.78 -22.16 12.53
CA ILE A 5 -2.47 -20.77 12.12
C ILE A 5 -2.43 -20.66 10.59
N GLU A 6 -1.81 -21.65 9.91
CA GLU A 6 -1.76 -21.70 8.44
C GLU A 6 -3.16 -21.76 7.82
N THR A 7 -4.02 -22.65 8.34
CA THR A 7 -5.39 -22.80 7.83
C THR A 7 -6.28 -21.60 8.09
N LEU A 8 -6.02 -20.83 9.16
CA LEU A 8 -6.72 -19.58 9.47
C LEU A 8 -6.34 -18.48 8.48
N PHE A 9 -5.03 -18.25 8.26
CA PHE A 9 -4.56 -17.26 7.30
C PHE A 9 -5.07 -17.57 5.88
N ASP A 10 -4.93 -18.82 5.43
CA ASP A 10 -5.35 -19.23 4.08
C ASP A 10 -6.88 -19.16 3.90
N ARG A 11 -7.67 -19.26 4.98
CA ARG A 11 -9.13 -19.03 4.92
C ARG A 11 -9.46 -17.55 4.83
N ILE A 12 -8.84 -16.71 5.66
CA ILE A 12 -9.08 -15.27 5.66
C ILE A 12 -8.66 -14.66 4.32
N ALA A 13 -7.48 -15.05 3.80
CA ALA A 13 -7.00 -14.60 2.50
C ALA A 13 -7.95 -15.00 1.36
N ARG A 14 -8.39 -16.26 1.31
CA ARG A 14 -9.36 -16.72 0.30
C ARG A 14 -10.71 -16.00 0.37
N LEU A 15 -11.17 -15.68 1.58
CA LEU A 15 -12.40 -14.91 1.77
C LEU A 15 -12.22 -13.47 1.29
N TRP A 16 -11.07 -12.85 1.57
CA TRP A 16 -10.74 -11.49 1.14
C TRP A 16 -10.60 -11.36 -0.39
N GLU A 17 -9.98 -12.35 -1.04
CA GLU A 17 -9.80 -12.39 -2.49
C GLU A 17 -11.07 -12.81 -3.26
N SER A 18 -12.13 -13.24 -2.55
CA SER A 18 -13.38 -13.64 -3.19
C SER A 18 -14.07 -12.48 -3.90
N GLY A 19 -14.71 -12.77 -5.04
CA GLY A 19 -15.47 -11.76 -5.78
C GLY A 19 -16.63 -11.14 -4.98
N ALA A 20 -17.16 -11.86 -3.98
CA ALA A 20 -18.15 -11.35 -3.05
C ALA A 20 -17.60 -10.26 -2.13
N CYS A 21 -16.39 -10.44 -1.59
CA CYS A 21 -15.75 -9.44 -0.73
C CYS A 21 -15.45 -8.15 -1.50
N ARG A 22 -14.97 -8.25 -2.75
CA ARG A 22 -14.79 -7.08 -3.64
C ARG A 22 -16.08 -6.29 -3.87
N ARG A 23 -17.22 -6.97 -4.06
CA ARG A 23 -18.53 -6.30 -4.17
C ARG A 23 -18.96 -5.62 -2.88
N VAL A 24 -18.72 -6.26 -1.72
CA VAL A 24 -19.02 -5.68 -0.40
C VAL A 24 -18.15 -4.44 -0.15
N GLN A 25 -16.86 -4.48 -0.49
CA GLN A 25 -15.96 -3.32 -0.41
C GLN A 25 -16.51 -2.16 -1.26
N GLY A 26 -16.85 -2.42 -2.53
CA GLY A 26 -17.46 -1.41 -3.41
C GLY A 26 -18.78 -0.84 -2.87
N GLY A 27 -19.63 -1.69 -2.28
CA GLY A 27 -20.87 -1.26 -1.64
C GLY A 27 -20.62 -0.37 -0.41
N LEU A 28 -19.65 -0.73 0.44
CA LEU A 28 -19.24 0.05 1.60
C LEU A 28 -18.67 1.42 1.20
N LEU A 29 -17.88 1.48 0.12
CA LEU A 29 -17.35 2.72 -0.46
C LEU A 29 -18.47 3.68 -0.89
N LEU A 30 -19.44 3.18 -1.64
CA LEU A 30 -20.60 3.96 -2.07
C LEU A 30 -21.44 4.41 -0.87
N LEU A 31 -21.70 3.51 0.08
CA LEU A 31 -22.46 3.82 1.28
C LEU A 31 -21.76 4.89 2.13
N ALA A 32 -20.44 4.80 2.31
CA ALA A 32 -19.66 5.82 3.02
C ALA A 32 -19.72 7.18 2.31
N PHE A 33 -19.68 7.20 0.97
CA PHE A 33 -19.84 8.42 0.19
C PHE A 33 -21.20 9.10 0.42
N PHE A 34 -22.29 8.35 0.26
CA PHE A 34 -23.64 8.88 0.41
C PHE A 34 -23.96 9.31 1.83
N ILE A 35 -23.54 8.52 2.84
CA ILE A 35 -23.70 8.91 4.25
C ILE A 35 -22.95 10.21 4.54
N SER A 36 -21.72 10.35 4.02
CA SER A 36 -20.93 11.57 4.21
C SER A 36 -21.63 12.77 3.57
N LEU A 37 -22.15 12.65 2.34
CA LEU A 37 -22.92 13.73 1.70
C LEU A 37 -24.18 14.10 2.49
N CYS A 38 -24.97 13.12 2.94
CA CYS A 38 -26.16 13.37 3.74
C CYS A 38 -25.83 14.07 5.06
N LEU A 39 -24.72 13.70 5.72
CA LEU A 39 -24.26 14.37 6.94
C LEU A 39 -23.82 15.80 6.66
N ILE A 40 -23.10 16.05 5.56
CA ILE A 40 -22.64 17.40 5.17
C ILE A 40 -23.85 18.31 4.88
N GLU A 41 -24.86 17.82 4.15
CA GLU A 41 -26.07 18.63 3.89
C GLU A 41 -26.93 18.84 5.14
N ALA A 42 -27.05 17.81 6.00
CA ALA A 42 -27.71 17.96 7.29
C ALA A 42 -27.00 18.98 8.20
N ALA A 43 -25.66 19.06 8.12
CA ALA A 43 -24.87 20.07 8.81
C ALA A 43 -25.15 21.48 8.26
N ARG A 44 -25.22 21.63 6.92
CA ARG A 44 -25.54 22.92 6.28
C ARG A 44 -26.92 23.44 6.63
N TRP A 45 -27.91 22.55 6.79
CA TRP A 45 -29.26 22.93 7.21
C TRP A 45 -29.41 23.13 8.74
N ASN A 46 -28.33 23.04 9.52
CA ASN A 46 -28.36 23.10 10.99
C ASN A 46 -29.27 22.05 11.65
N LEU A 47 -29.55 20.92 10.99
CA LEU A 47 -30.38 19.84 11.54
C LEU A 47 -29.64 18.93 12.52
N LEU A 48 -28.30 19.00 12.56
CA LEU A 48 -27.50 18.17 13.46
C LEU A 48 -27.50 18.73 14.90
N PRO A 49 -27.38 17.88 15.94
CA PRO A 49 -27.10 18.34 17.30
C PRO A 49 -25.80 19.15 17.36
N GLY A 50 -25.71 20.15 18.24
CA GLY A 50 -24.56 21.07 18.30
C GLY A 50 -23.18 20.38 18.46
N SER A 51 -23.13 19.19 19.06
CA SER A 51 -21.90 18.38 19.19
C SER A 51 -21.44 17.70 17.90
N LEU A 52 -22.35 17.52 16.93
CA LEU A 52 -22.09 16.97 15.60
C LEU A 52 -21.85 18.07 14.56
N GLN A 53 -22.53 19.22 14.68
CA GLN A 53 -22.32 20.37 13.79
C GLN A 53 -20.87 20.87 13.76
N ILE A 54 -20.18 20.85 14.90
CA ILE A 54 -18.77 21.29 14.99
C ILE A 54 -17.80 20.29 14.34
N ARG A 55 -18.20 19.03 14.17
CA ARG A 55 -17.33 17.95 13.65
C ARG A 55 -17.48 17.69 12.17
N VAL A 56 -18.62 18.04 11.57
CA VAL A 56 -18.91 17.78 10.17
C VAL A 56 -18.47 18.97 9.33
N SER A 57 -17.58 18.72 8.35
CA SER A 57 -17.19 19.74 7.38
C SER A 57 -18.37 20.15 6.51
N THR A 58 -18.42 21.41 6.10
CA THR A 58 -19.46 21.93 5.18
C THR A 58 -19.09 21.79 3.71
N ASN A 59 -17.91 21.24 3.40
CA ASN A 59 -17.42 21.06 2.03
C ASN A 59 -17.76 19.66 1.50
N HIS A 60 -18.46 19.59 0.36
CA HIS A 60 -18.89 18.33 -0.26
C HIS A 60 -17.71 17.46 -0.72
N LEU A 61 -16.56 18.07 -1.04
CA LEU A 61 -15.35 17.35 -1.44
C LEU A 61 -14.79 16.46 -0.31
N VAL A 62 -15.15 16.74 0.95
CA VAL A 62 -14.77 15.87 2.07
C VAL A 62 -15.46 14.51 1.98
N ALA A 63 -16.64 14.39 1.37
CA ALA A 63 -17.27 13.09 1.15
C ALA A 63 -16.42 12.18 0.24
N VAL A 64 -15.76 12.76 -0.77
CA VAL A 64 -14.82 12.05 -1.63
C VAL A 64 -13.61 11.58 -0.82
N GLU A 65 -13.07 12.45 0.04
CA GLU A 65 -11.95 12.10 0.92
C GLU A 65 -12.29 10.92 1.85
N VAL A 66 -13.49 10.88 2.44
CA VAL A 66 -13.94 9.78 3.31
C VAL A 66 -13.96 8.45 2.55
N SER A 67 -14.51 8.43 1.34
CA SER A 67 -14.56 7.22 0.51
C SER A 67 -13.16 6.73 0.12
N PHE A 68 -12.28 7.64 -0.33
CA PHE A 68 -10.90 7.25 -0.62
C PHE A 68 -10.15 6.78 0.63
N THR A 69 -10.42 7.38 1.79
CA THR A 69 -9.84 6.93 3.07
C THR A 69 -10.27 5.50 3.40
N LEU A 70 -11.53 5.15 3.15
CA LEU A 70 -12.02 3.77 3.31
C LEU A 70 -11.41 2.80 2.28
N LEU A 71 -11.25 3.26 1.03
CA LEU A 71 -10.57 2.49 -0.03
C LEU A 71 -9.15 2.13 0.39
N LEU A 72 -8.42 3.11 0.92
CA LEU A 72 -7.06 2.93 1.41
C LEU A 72 -6.98 1.93 2.57
N VAL A 73 -7.99 1.89 3.45
CA VAL A 73 -8.07 0.86 4.50
C VAL A 73 -8.19 -0.53 3.87
N PHE A 74 -9.05 -0.72 2.87
CA PHE A 74 -9.18 -2.01 2.18
C PHE A 74 -7.89 -2.40 1.46
N GLU A 75 -7.27 -1.48 0.74
CA GLU A 75 -6.00 -1.70 0.06
C GLU A 75 -4.88 -2.07 1.05
N SER A 76 -4.84 -1.40 2.20
CA SER A 76 -3.85 -1.67 3.24
C SER A 76 -3.94 -3.09 3.80
N VAL A 77 -5.16 -3.63 3.93
CA VAL A 77 -5.39 -5.03 4.29
C VAL A 77 -4.94 -5.97 3.18
N GLY A 78 -5.23 -5.62 1.92
CA GLY A 78 -4.74 -6.34 0.75
C GLY A 78 -3.21 -6.45 0.68
N LEU A 79 -2.50 -5.40 1.12
CA LEU A 79 -1.04 -5.40 1.22
C LEU A 79 -0.52 -6.52 2.13
N VAL A 80 -1.14 -6.69 3.30
CA VAL A 80 -0.73 -7.70 4.29
C VAL A 80 -0.84 -9.10 3.70
N PHE A 81 -1.85 -9.37 2.87
CA PHE A 81 -2.02 -10.66 2.19
C PHE A 81 -1.02 -10.87 1.05
N SER A 82 -0.85 -9.87 0.18
CA SER A 82 0.13 -9.91 -0.93
C SER A 82 1.56 -10.12 -0.42
N PHE A 83 1.87 -9.54 0.74
CA PHE A 83 3.17 -9.61 1.39
C PHE A 83 3.59 -11.03 1.83
N VAL A 84 2.64 -11.92 2.12
CA VAL A 84 2.95 -13.32 2.47
C VAL A 84 3.34 -14.15 1.25
N GLN A 85 2.87 -13.80 0.06
CA GLN A 85 3.03 -14.61 -1.14
C GLN A 85 4.42 -14.46 -1.77
N SER A 86 4.94 -13.24 -1.97
CA SER A 86 6.33 -13.03 -2.42
C SER A 86 6.84 -11.61 -2.16
N ILE A 87 8.16 -11.43 -2.02
CA ILE A 87 8.77 -10.10 -1.79
C ILE A 87 8.60 -9.21 -3.03
N THR A 88 8.81 -9.79 -4.22
CA THR A 88 8.66 -9.13 -5.52
C THR A 88 7.23 -8.64 -5.76
N ALA A 89 6.23 -9.51 -5.57
CA ALA A 89 4.82 -9.12 -5.74
C ALA A 89 4.40 -8.09 -4.69
N SER A 90 4.93 -8.20 -3.47
CA SER A 90 4.62 -7.27 -2.39
C SER A 90 5.08 -5.84 -2.70
N VAL A 91 6.30 -5.66 -3.20
CA VAL A 91 6.81 -4.33 -3.56
C VAL A 91 5.96 -3.68 -4.66
N GLY A 92 5.54 -4.44 -5.67
CA GLY A 92 4.60 -3.95 -6.68
C GLY A 92 3.29 -3.45 -6.06
N LYS A 93 2.71 -4.23 -5.13
CA LYS A 93 1.48 -3.83 -4.42
C LYS A 93 1.70 -2.60 -3.53
N GLN A 94 2.88 -2.44 -2.91
CA GLN A 94 3.22 -1.24 -2.14
C GLN A 94 3.24 0.03 -3.01
N PHE A 95 3.76 -0.04 -4.23
CA PHE A 95 3.71 1.10 -5.15
C PHE A 95 2.30 1.40 -5.65
N GLU A 96 1.46 0.38 -5.85
CA GLU A 96 0.05 0.57 -6.22
C GLU A 96 -0.66 1.36 -5.11
N ILE A 97 -0.47 0.94 -3.86
CA ILE A 97 -1.01 1.63 -2.69
C ILE A 97 -0.46 3.04 -2.57
N LEU A 98 0.85 3.24 -2.76
CA LEU A 98 1.45 4.57 -2.75
C LEU A 98 0.82 5.48 -3.80
N SER A 99 0.60 4.99 -5.03
CA SER A 99 -0.04 5.77 -6.09
C SER A 99 -1.48 6.18 -5.73
N LEU A 100 -2.25 5.28 -5.13
CA LEU A 100 -3.61 5.55 -4.67
C LEU A 100 -3.64 6.53 -3.48
N ILE A 101 -2.68 6.43 -2.56
CA ILE A 101 -2.55 7.36 -1.43
C ILE A 101 -2.23 8.78 -1.92
N LEU A 102 -1.33 8.92 -2.88
CA LEU A 102 -1.01 10.21 -3.48
C LEU A 102 -2.22 10.79 -4.21
N LEU A 103 -2.96 9.98 -4.98
CA LEU A 103 -4.18 10.41 -5.66
C LEU A 103 -5.26 10.89 -4.67
N ARG A 104 -5.45 10.16 -3.56
CA ARG A 104 -6.30 10.58 -2.44
C ARG A 104 -5.82 11.90 -1.83
N GLY A 105 -4.51 12.04 -1.68
CA GLY A 105 -3.88 13.25 -1.16
C GLY A 105 -4.15 14.49 -2.00
N THR A 106 -4.21 14.34 -3.32
CA THR A 106 -4.60 15.39 -4.26
C THR A 106 -6.02 15.89 -3.97
N PHE A 107 -6.99 14.99 -3.78
CA PHE A 107 -8.36 15.39 -3.43
C PHE A 107 -8.46 16.08 -2.06
N LYS A 108 -7.69 15.62 -1.07
CA LYS A 108 -7.63 16.26 0.24
C LYS A 108 -7.13 17.70 0.14
N GLN A 109 -6.03 17.93 -0.57
CA GLN A 109 -5.48 19.28 -0.78
C GLN A 109 -6.49 20.23 -1.44
N ILE A 110 -7.31 19.71 -2.36
CA ILE A 110 -8.40 20.49 -2.98
C ILE A 110 -9.54 20.74 -1.98
N ALA A 111 -9.90 19.74 -1.16
CA ALA A 111 -10.96 19.86 -0.16
C ALA A 111 -10.62 20.87 0.96
N ASP A 112 -9.34 20.96 1.36
CA ASP A 112 -8.86 21.86 2.41
C ASP A 112 -8.99 23.36 2.04
N VAL A 113 -9.14 23.70 0.75
CA VAL A 113 -9.37 25.08 0.28
C VAL A 113 -10.75 25.63 0.68
N GLY A 114 -11.71 24.74 0.92
CA GLY A 114 -13.08 25.09 1.27
C GLY A 114 -13.92 25.61 0.09
N GLU A 115 -15.24 25.69 0.29
CA GLU A 115 -16.18 26.24 -0.67
C GLU A 115 -16.48 27.73 -0.36
N PRO A 116 -16.59 28.62 -1.37
CA PRO A 116 -16.45 28.38 -2.80
C PRO A 116 -14.98 28.33 -3.26
N LEU A 117 -14.72 27.48 -4.25
CA LEU A 117 -13.39 27.31 -4.86
C LEU A 117 -13.13 28.48 -5.83
N THR A 118 -12.44 29.52 -5.36
CA THR A 118 -12.06 30.69 -6.17
C THR A 118 -10.69 30.51 -6.80
N TRP A 119 -10.49 31.07 -7.99
CA TRP A 119 -9.22 30.97 -8.73
C TRP A 119 -8.00 31.42 -7.90
N ASP A 120 -8.12 32.52 -7.15
CA ASP A 120 -7.05 33.04 -6.29
C ASP A 120 -6.62 32.07 -5.19
N LYS A 121 -7.54 31.23 -4.69
CA LYS A 121 -7.21 30.19 -3.70
C LYS A 121 -6.63 28.95 -4.37
N ALA A 122 -7.13 28.61 -5.56
CA ALA A 122 -6.68 27.44 -6.31
C ALA A 122 -5.24 27.61 -6.81
N VAL A 123 -4.84 28.81 -7.24
CA VAL A 123 -3.48 29.04 -7.79
C VAL A 123 -2.37 28.76 -6.77
N GLY A 124 -2.63 28.98 -5.48
CA GLY A 124 -1.66 28.76 -4.40
C GLY A 124 -1.36 27.28 -4.15
N ILE A 125 -2.34 26.40 -4.32
CA ILE A 125 -2.18 24.95 -4.10
C ILE A 125 -1.85 24.17 -5.39
N LEU A 126 -2.01 24.81 -6.55
CA LEU A 126 -1.89 24.16 -7.86
C LEU A 126 -0.55 23.44 -8.07
N PRO A 127 0.62 23.98 -7.65
CA PRO A 127 1.90 23.29 -7.80
C PRO A 127 1.98 21.99 -6.98
N ASP A 128 1.51 22.01 -5.72
CA ASP A 128 1.58 20.84 -4.83
C ASP A 128 0.59 19.75 -5.25
N VAL A 129 -0.63 20.14 -5.61
CA VAL A 129 -1.66 19.26 -6.20
C VAL A 129 -1.14 18.64 -7.50
N GLY A 130 -0.56 19.46 -8.37
CA GLY A 130 0.02 19.03 -9.64
C GLY A 130 1.17 18.04 -9.44
N ALA A 131 2.12 18.36 -8.56
CA ALA A 131 3.26 17.48 -8.25
C ALA A 131 2.79 16.14 -7.67
N THR A 132 1.82 16.17 -6.75
CA THR A 132 1.26 14.96 -6.13
C THR A 132 0.55 14.08 -7.16
N ALA A 133 -0.32 14.66 -7.99
CA ALA A 133 -1.05 13.94 -9.03
C ALA A 133 -0.13 13.38 -10.12
N MET A 134 0.86 14.17 -10.56
CA MET A 134 1.85 13.72 -11.54
C MET A 134 2.72 12.60 -10.99
N GLY A 135 3.17 12.70 -9.74
CA GLY A 135 3.93 11.63 -9.09
C GLY A 135 3.13 10.33 -9.01
N ALA A 136 1.85 10.40 -8.64
CA ALA A 136 0.95 9.24 -8.64
C ALA A 136 0.85 8.58 -10.03
N LEU A 137 0.69 9.39 -11.09
CA LEU A 137 0.61 8.92 -12.47
C LEU A 137 1.92 8.26 -12.94
N ILE A 138 3.07 8.87 -12.64
CA ILE A 138 4.38 8.32 -12.99
C ILE A 138 4.58 6.97 -12.29
N ILE A 139 4.30 6.90 -10.99
CA ILE A 139 4.40 5.65 -10.22
C ILE A 139 3.52 4.56 -10.86
N PHE A 140 2.26 4.88 -11.15
CA PHE A 140 1.35 3.95 -11.81
C PHE A 140 1.88 3.47 -13.17
N ALA A 141 2.37 4.38 -14.02
CA ALA A 141 2.91 4.03 -15.33
C ALA A 141 4.14 3.11 -15.23
N VAL A 142 5.08 3.41 -14.32
CA VAL A 142 6.28 2.59 -14.12
C VAL A 142 5.92 1.21 -13.57
N ILE A 143 4.94 1.10 -12.67
CA ILE A 143 4.44 -0.20 -12.20
C ILE A 143 3.87 -1.02 -13.35
N CYS A 144 3.08 -0.42 -14.24
CA CYS A 144 2.51 -1.15 -15.38
C CYS A 144 3.62 -1.74 -16.27
N VAL A 145 4.69 -0.97 -16.50
CA VAL A 145 5.88 -1.47 -17.21
C VAL A 145 6.54 -2.60 -16.41
N TYR A 146 6.79 -2.39 -15.12
CA TYR A 146 7.39 -3.40 -14.25
C TYR A 146 6.62 -4.72 -14.24
N GLN A 147 5.30 -4.68 -14.11
CA GLN A 147 4.44 -5.87 -14.14
C GLN A 147 4.46 -6.57 -15.50
N SER A 148 4.62 -5.84 -16.60
CA SER A 148 4.79 -6.44 -17.93
C SER A 148 6.13 -7.17 -18.11
N MET A 149 7.15 -6.83 -17.31
CA MET A 149 8.48 -7.45 -17.36
C MET A 149 8.67 -8.56 -16.33
N ALA A 150 7.92 -8.52 -15.24
CA ALA A 150 8.00 -9.51 -14.17
C ALA A 150 7.23 -10.77 -14.57
N GLU A 151 7.86 -11.69 -15.32
CA GLU A 151 7.39 -13.07 -15.38
C GLU A 151 7.35 -13.65 -13.96
N GLU A 152 6.31 -14.43 -13.64
CA GLU A 152 6.13 -15.08 -12.34
C GLU A 152 7.21 -16.14 -12.10
N GLU A 153 8.45 -15.74 -11.87
CA GLU A 153 9.49 -16.69 -11.52
C GLU A 153 9.31 -17.11 -10.05
N PRO A 154 9.00 -18.40 -9.78
CA PRO A 154 9.03 -18.91 -8.43
C PRO A 154 10.49 -18.86 -7.97
N VAL A 155 10.76 -17.92 -7.06
CA VAL A 155 12.04 -17.75 -6.37
C VAL A 155 12.66 -19.12 -6.12
N GLY A 156 13.84 -19.37 -6.69
CA GLY A 156 14.59 -20.63 -6.61
C GLY A 156 15.04 -20.97 -5.19
N ILE A 157 14.08 -21.27 -4.31
CA ILE A 157 14.30 -21.80 -2.97
C ILE A 157 14.17 -23.33 -3.09
N PRO A 158 15.19 -24.11 -2.72
CA PRO A 158 15.10 -25.57 -2.72
C PRO A 158 13.91 -26.03 -1.86
N LYS A 159 13.09 -26.92 -2.42
CA LYS A 159 11.74 -27.31 -1.94
C LYS A 159 11.69 -27.85 -0.50
N THR A 160 12.83 -28.16 0.11
CA THR A 160 12.95 -28.71 1.46
C THR A 160 13.07 -27.65 2.56
N GLU A 161 13.62 -26.46 2.29
CA GLU A 161 13.73 -25.35 3.28
C GLU A 161 12.69 -24.23 3.07
N ALA A 162 12.03 -24.21 1.90
CA ALA A 162 10.97 -23.25 1.59
C ALA A 162 9.76 -23.36 2.55
N GLY A 163 9.48 -24.55 3.08
CA GLY A 163 8.33 -24.80 3.95
C GLY A 163 8.40 -24.06 5.29
N ASP A 164 9.57 -24.04 5.93
CA ASP A 164 9.76 -23.35 7.21
C ASP A 164 9.82 -21.83 7.06
N PHE A 165 10.37 -21.33 5.95
CA PHE A 165 10.32 -19.92 5.60
C PHE A 165 8.88 -19.43 5.36
N ILE A 166 8.07 -20.20 4.62
CA ILE A 166 6.65 -19.88 4.40
C ILE A 166 5.87 -19.90 5.73
N ARG A 167 6.19 -20.82 6.65
CA ARG A 167 5.57 -20.89 7.99
C ARG A 167 5.84 -19.66 8.82
N VAL A 168 7.09 -19.20 8.87
CA VAL A 168 7.47 -17.98 9.61
C VAL A 168 6.78 -16.75 9.02
N LYS A 169 6.73 -16.65 7.67
CA LYS A 169 6.00 -15.56 6.98
C LYS A 169 4.52 -15.50 7.36
N LYS A 170 3.83 -16.65 7.34
CA LYS A 170 2.41 -16.73 7.70
C LYS A 170 2.15 -16.35 9.16
N GLY A 171 3.06 -16.73 10.07
CA GLY A 171 2.98 -16.33 11.49
C GLY A 171 3.10 -14.82 11.68
N ILE A 172 4.08 -14.18 11.05
CA ILE A 172 4.31 -12.74 11.13
C ILE A 172 3.12 -11.95 10.57
N ALA A 173 2.62 -12.34 9.40
CA ALA A 173 1.46 -11.67 8.80
C ALA A 173 0.19 -11.80 9.63
N LEU A 174 0.00 -12.91 10.34
CA LEU A 174 -1.16 -13.09 11.22
C LEU A 174 -1.08 -12.19 12.46
N VAL A 175 0.12 -12.05 13.05
CA VAL A 175 0.37 -11.07 14.13
C VAL A 175 0.13 -9.65 13.64
N LEU A 176 0.55 -9.35 12.40
CA LEU A 176 0.35 -8.04 11.80
C LEU A 176 -1.12 -7.74 11.52
N LEU A 177 -1.88 -8.71 10.99
CA LEU A 177 -3.32 -8.62 10.78
C LEU A 177 -4.05 -8.38 12.10
N PHE A 178 -3.66 -9.08 13.17
CA PHE A 178 -4.27 -8.92 14.49
C PHE A 178 -3.95 -7.55 15.09
N SER A 179 -2.70 -7.09 14.95
CA SER A 179 -2.28 -5.74 15.35
C SER A 179 -3.05 -4.66 14.60
N PHE A 180 -3.30 -4.87 13.30
CA PHE A 180 -4.11 -3.97 12.49
C PHE A 180 -5.57 -3.91 12.95
N ALA A 181 -6.20 -5.08 13.14
CA ALA A 181 -7.56 -5.15 13.66
C ALA A 181 -7.69 -4.46 15.03
N TRP A 182 -6.68 -4.62 15.88
CA TRP A 182 -6.61 -3.94 17.18
C TRP A 182 -6.49 -2.42 17.06
N ILE A 183 -5.63 -1.92 16.17
CA ILE A 183 -5.49 -0.47 15.91
C ILE A 183 -6.79 0.12 15.35
N CYS A 184 -7.42 -0.54 14.38
CA CYS A 184 -8.70 -0.11 13.81
C CYS A 184 -9.82 -0.09 14.86
N LEU A 185 -9.92 -1.13 15.69
CA LEU A 185 -10.95 -1.22 16.73
C LEU A 185 -10.75 -0.16 17.81
N ASN A 186 -9.52 0.03 18.30
CA ASN A 186 -9.23 1.09 19.27
C ASN A 186 -9.55 2.47 18.69
N ASN A 187 -9.19 2.73 17.44
CA ASN A 187 -9.55 4.01 16.84
C ASN A 187 -11.07 4.18 16.69
N LEU A 188 -11.81 3.14 16.29
CA LEU A 188 -13.26 3.22 16.18
C LEU A 188 -13.90 3.53 17.54
N VAL A 189 -13.43 2.87 18.60
CA VAL A 189 -13.89 3.10 19.98
C VAL A 189 -13.55 4.51 20.46
N THR A 190 -12.33 4.99 20.21
CA THR A 190 -11.90 6.35 20.58
C THR A 190 -12.65 7.42 19.78
N MET A 191 -12.94 7.17 18.50
CA MET A 191 -13.75 8.04 17.64
C MET A 191 -15.19 8.14 18.15
N VAL A 192 -15.78 7.05 18.63
CA VAL A 192 -17.15 7.04 19.18
C VAL A 192 -17.21 7.70 20.56
N LEU A 193 -16.21 7.49 21.42
CA LEU A 193 -16.23 7.95 22.82
C LEU A 193 -15.69 9.37 23.01
N HIS A 194 -14.57 9.71 22.37
CA HIS A 194 -13.85 10.98 22.59
C HIS A 194 -13.97 11.90 21.37
N GLY A 195 -14.25 11.32 20.19
CA GLY A 195 -14.51 12.02 18.93
C GLY A 195 -13.42 12.99 18.48
N HIS A 196 -12.18 12.69 18.87
CA HIS A 196 -10.98 13.06 18.13
C HIS A 196 -10.56 11.83 17.32
N PRO A 197 -10.51 11.91 15.98
CA PRO A 197 -9.88 10.86 15.19
C PRO A 197 -8.39 10.84 15.55
N GLU A 198 -7.93 9.78 16.21
CA GLU A 198 -6.50 9.56 16.36
C GLU A 198 -5.89 9.28 14.99
N ARG A 199 -4.58 9.51 14.84
CA ARG A 199 -3.85 9.29 13.58
C ARG A 199 -3.63 7.79 13.34
N VAL A 200 -4.71 7.07 13.05
CA VAL A 200 -4.74 5.62 12.75
C VAL A 200 -3.68 5.25 11.74
N PHE A 201 -3.60 6.08 10.70
CA PHE A 201 -2.67 5.89 9.59
C PHE A 201 -1.22 5.99 10.04
N GLU A 202 -0.85 6.92 10.92
CA GLU A 202 0.53 7.04 11.40
C GLU A 202 0.93 5.80 12.21
N ARG A 203 0.11 5.37 13.18
CA ARG A 203 0.39 4.17 13.99
C ARG A 203 0.45 2.92 13.12
N PHE A 204 -0.47 2.79 12.15
CA PHE A 204 -0.47 1.69 11.21
C PHE A 204 0.79 1.66 10.36
N PHE A 205 1.16 2.78 9.74
CA PHE A 205 2.34 2.86 8.89
C PHE A 205 3.62 2.61 9.68
N THR A 206 3.72 3.06 10.93
CA THR A 206 4.85 2.73 11.80
C THR A 206 4.99 1.22 12.03
N VAL A 207 3.91 0.53 12.41
CA VAL A 207 3.95 -0.94 12.60
C VAL A 207 4.33 -1.66 11.31
N LEU A 208 3.84 -1.16 10.18
CA LEU A 208 4.09 -1.72 8.87
C LEU A 208 5.55 -1.52 8.41
N ILE A 209 6.18 -0.37 8.73
CA ILE A 209 7.63 -0.15 8.54
C ILE A 209 8.45 -1.23 9.27
N PHE A 210 8.19 -1.39 10.57
CA PHE A 210 8.96 -2.32 11.40
C PHE A 210 8.80 -3.77 10.94
N SER A 211 7.61 -4.16 10.52
CA SER A 211 7.39 -5.50 9.97
C SER A 211 8.03 -5.71 8.61
N ASP A 212 8.00 -4.71 7.72
CA ASP A 212 8.68 -4.78 6.43
C ASP A 212 10.19 -4.97 6.63
N VAL A 213 10.81 -4.20 7.53
CA VAL A 213 12.24 -4.32 7.87
C VAL A 213 12.55 -5.68 8.51
N LEU A 214 11.73 -6.15 9.45
CA LEU A 214 11.91 -7.45 10.09
C LEU A 214 11.91 -8.59 9.06
N MET A 215 11.01 -8.52 8.10
CA MET A 215 10.87 -9.56 7.07
C MET A 215 12.01 -9.56 6.06
N VAL A 216 12.58 -8.41 5.77
CA VAL A 216 13.81 -8.30 4.98
C VAL A 216 14.96 -8.96 5.71
N LEU A 217 15.12 -8.68 7.01
CA LEU A 217 16.15 -9.30 7.84
C LEU A 217 15.98 -10.82 7.86
N ILE A 218 14.74 -11.32 7.91
CA ILE A 218 14.46 -12.76 7.80
C ILE A 218 14.84 -13.27 6.42
N ALA A 219 14.47 -12.59 5.32
CA ALA A 219 14.82 -13.02 3.96
C ALA A 219 16.34 -13.12 3.71
N LEU A 220 17.13 -12.26 4.36
CA LEU A 220 18.60 -12.27 4.31
C LEU A 220 19.20 -13.50 4.98
N ILE A 221 18.56 -14.05 6.02
CA ILE A 221 19.04 -15.26 6.72
C ILE A 221 18.97 -16.49 5.81
N TYR A 222 18.00 -16.54 4.89
CA TYR A 222 17.72 -17.73 4.08
C TYR A 222 18.28 -17.69 2.65
N THR A 223 18.94 -16.60 2.23
CA THR A 223 19.42 -16.47 0.85
C THR A 223 20.92 -16.77 0.73
N GLN A 224 21.27 -17.91 0.12
CA GLN A 224 22.66 -18.37 -0.05
C GLN A 224 23.36 -17.86 -1.34
N ASN A 225 22.64 -17.22 -2.26
CA ASN A 225 23.19 -16.69 -3.52
C ASN A 225 23.22 -15.16 -3.47
N TYR A 226 24.42 -14.58 -3.65
CA TYR A 226 24.64 -13.13 -3.63
C TYR A 226 23.66 -12.35 -4.53
N ARG A 227 23.35 -12.87 -5.72
CA ARG A 227 22.45 -12.20 -6.68
C ARG A 227 21.03 -12.07 -6.15
N ILE A 228 20.49 -13.16 -5.61
CA ILE A 228 19.14 -13.18 -5.02
C ILE A 228 19.12 -12.34 -3.75
N ALA A 229 20.21 -12.36 -2.97
CA ALA A 229 20.35 -11.56 -1.76
C ALA A 229 20.36 -10.06 -2.08
N PHE A 230 21.09 -9.64 -3.12
CA PHE A 230 21.12 -8.25 -3.58
C PHE A 230 19.76 -7.78 -4.06
N ARG A 231 19.06 -8.55 -4.91
CA ARG A 231 17.70 -8.21 -5.38
C ARG A 231 16.72 -8.04 -4.22
N ASN A 232 16.70 -8.99 -3.29
CA ASN A 232 15.82 -8.95 -2.12
C ASN A 232 16.17 -7.77 -1.18
N SER A 233 17.45 -7.44 -1.04
CA SER A 233 17.90 -6.28 -0.25
C SER A 233 17.54 -4.96 -0.92
N ALA A 234 17.64 -4.87 -2.24
CA ALA A 234 17.23 -3.68 -2.97
C ALA A 234 15.72 -3.44 -2.84
N PHE A 235 14.92 -4.51 -2.96
CA PHE A 235 13.47 -4.43 -2.72
C PHE A 235 13.13 -4.01 -1.29
N ALA A 236 13.93 -4.41 -0.31
CA ALA A 236 13.81 -3.92 1.06
C ALA A 236 14.03 -2.41 1.18
N VAL A 237 15.11 -1.91 0.59
CA VAL A 237 15.45 -0.49 0.60
C VAL A 237 14.31 0.30 -0.04
N ALA A 238 13.77 -0.18 -1.16
CA ALA A 238 12.61 0.44 -1.80
C ALA A 238 11.38 0.49 -0.87
N ALA A 239 11.08 -0.60 -0.17
CA ALA A 239 9.99 -0.62 0.81
C ALA A 239 10.19 0.43 1.91
N VAL A 240 11.42 0.57 2.45
CA VAL A 240 11.72 1.63 3.44
C VAL A 240 11.52 3.02 2.85
N VAL A 241 11.98 3.29 1.62
CA VAL A 241 11.78 4.60 0.97
C VAL A 241 10.31 4.89 0.72
N ILE A 242 9.52 3.91 0.28
CA ILE A 242 8.05 4.04 0.14
C ILE A 242 7.44 4.46 1.47
N ARG A 243 7.88 3.89 2.59
CA ARG A 243 7.35 4.24 3.90
C ARG A 243 7.71 5.64 4.34
N VAL A 244 8.94 6.08 4.08
CA VAL A 244 9.35 7.47 4.31
C VAL A 244 8.50 8.41 3.45
N ALA A 245 8.21 8.04 2.21
CA ALA A 245 7.33 8.79 1.31
C ALA A 245 5.90 8.96 1.87
N LEU A 246 5.38 7.99 2.61
CA LEU A 246 4.04 8.04 3.22
C LEU A 246 3.93 8.99 4.43
N VAL A 247 5.05 9.25 5.11
CA VAL A 247 5.09 10.16 6.28
C VAL A 247 5.55 11.57 5.89
N ALA A 248 6.17 11.71 4.71
CA ALA A 248 6.60 12.99 4.17
C ALA A 248 5.40 13.87 3.72
N PRO A 249 5.58 15.21 3.63
CA PRO A 249 4.63 16.09 2.96
C PRO A 249 4.30 15.59 1.55
N MET A 250 3.04 15.72 1.11
CA MET A 250 2.53 15.01 -0.08
C MET A 250 3.37 15.19 -1.35
N ALA A 251 3.79 16.42 -1.66
CA ALA A 251 4.64 16.70 -2.83
C ALA A 251 6.03 16.03 -2.71
N LEU A 252 6.64 16.04 -1.53
CA LEU A 252 7.92 15.37 -1.27
C LEU A 252 7.77 13.84 -1.27
N GLY A 253 6.67 13.34 -0.70
CA GLY A 253 6.31 11.92 -0.75
C GLY A 253 6.13 11.42 -2.18
N ALA A 254 5.49 12.22 -3.05
CA ALA A 254 5.37 11.93 -4.47
C ALA A 254 6.74 11.79 -5.14
N GLY A 255 7.67 12.73 -4.89
CA GLY A 255 9.04 12.67 -5.40
C GLY A 255 9.80 11.43 -4.92
N LEU A 256 9.73 11.12 -3.63
CA LEU A 256 10.37 9.93 -3.04
C LEU A 256 9.79 8.63 -3.63
N GLY A 257 8.48 8.58 -3.84
CA GLY A 257 7.81 7.44 -4.49
C GLY A 257 8.28 7.21 -5.92
N VAL A 258 8.44 8.29 -6.69
CA VAL A 258 8.98 8.23 -8.05
C VAL A 258 10.42 7.71 -8.04
N VAL A 259 11.28 8.23 -7.16
CA VAL A 259 12.66 7.74 -7.03
C VAL A 259 12.69 6.24 -6.68
N ALA A 260 11.86 5.82 -5.73
CA ALA A 260 11.78 4.42 -5.31
C ALA A 260 11.32 3.49 -6.45
N VAL A 261 10.30 3.87 -7.23
CA VAL A 261 9.79 3.00 -8.30
C VAL A 261 10.81 2.85 -9.44
N PHE A 262 11.52 3.92 -9.79
CA PHE A 262 12.61 3.85 -10.77
C PHE A 262 13.79 3.01 -10.26
N TYR A 263 14.11 3.12 -8.96
CA TYR A 263 15.13 2.29 -8.35
C TYR A 263 14.80 0.79 -8.45
N VAL A 264 13.55 0.40 -8.13
CA VAL A 264 13.11 -1.00 -8.25
C VAL A 264 13.12 -1.46 -9.70
N LEU A 265 12.64 -0.65 -10.64
CA LEU A 265 12.70 -0.97 -12.06
C LEU A 265 14.15 -1.18 -12.52
N ALA A 266 15.08 -0.32 -12.12
CA ALA A 266 16.49 -0.44 -12.47
C ALA A 266 17.10 -1.75 -11.95
N VAL A 267 16.79 -2.14 -10.71
CA VAL A 267 17.25 -3.41 -10.13
C VAL A 267 16.76 -4.60 -10.95
N VAL A 268 15.50 -4.58 -11.36
CA VAL A 268 14.88 -5.66 -12.13
C VAL A 268 15.49 -5.77 -13.52
N VAL A 269 15.64 -4.63 -14.20
CA VAL A 269 16.27 -4.58 -15.53
C VAL A 269 17.72 -5.08 -15.47
N VAL A 270 18.50 -4.67 -14.47
CA VAL A 270 19.87 -5.15 -14.30
C VAL A 270 19.88 -6.65 -14.04
N PHE A 271 19.02 -7.14 -13.15
CA PHE A 271 18.94 -8.56 -12.81
C PHE A 271 18.63 -9.44 -14.04
N GLN A 272 17.59 -9.09 -14.80
CA GLN A 272 17.18 -9.83 -16.01
C GLN A 272 18.25 -9.82 -17.10
N ARG A 273 18.94 -8.69 -17.29
CA ARG A 273 19.96 -8.56 -18.33
C ARG A 273 21.19 -9.44 -18.08
N PHE A 274 21.46 -9.79 -16.82
CA PHE A 274 22.52 -10.72 -16.44
C PHE A 274 22.09 -12.20 -16.47
N GLU A 275 20.79 -12.49 -16.35
CA GLU A 275 20.26 -13.86 -16.52
C GLU A 275 20.07 -14.25 -17.99
N ALA A 276 19.82 -13.28 -18.87
CA ALA A 276 19.69 -13.50 -20.31
C ALA A 276 21.02 -13.81 -21.04
N ASP A 277 22.15 -13.91 -20.32
CA ASP A 277 23.47 -14.24 -20.88
C ASP A 277 24.06 -15.59 -20.40
N PRO A 278 23.40 -16.77 -20.55
CA PRO A 278 24.04 -18.06 -20.30
C PRO A 278 24.42 -18.83 -21.57
N ASP A 279 24.07 -18.38 -22.79
CA ASP A 279 24.19 -19.21 -24.01
C ASP A 279 24.85 -18.49 -25.21
N LYS A 280 26.06 -17.99 -25.01
CA LYS A 280 27.02 -17.65 -26.08
C LYS A 280 28.40 -18.24 -25.82
N GLY A 281 28.46 -19.40 -25.16
CA GLY A 281 29.70 -19.90 -24.59
C GLY A 281 29.90 -21.42 -24.60
N ASP A 282 29.15 -22.23 -25.34
CA ASP A 282 29.51 -23.64 -25.54
C ASP A 282 28.92 -24.28 -26.81
N ASP A 283 29.40 -23.89 -27.98
CA ASP A 283 29.14 -24.64 -29.23
C ASP A 283 30.43 -24.90 -30.05
N SER A 284 31.58 -24.94 -29.36
CA SER A 284 32.90 -25.14 -29.98
C SER A 284 33.52 -26.52 -29.73
N HIS A 285 32.89 -27.42 -28.97
CA HIS A 285 33.49 -28.72 -28.65
C HIS A 285 32.53 -29.90 -28.80
N ARG A 286 31.93 -30.05 -29.99
CA ARG A 286 31.46 -31.37 -30.48
C ARG A 286 31.76 -31.54 -31.97
N THR A 287 33.05 -31.53 -32.31
CA THR A 287 33.61 -32.25 -33.44
C THR A 287 34.70 -33.16 -32.92
N CYS A 288 34.36 -34.44 -32.78
CA CYS A 288 35.19 -35.63 -33.03
C CYS A 288 34.41 -36.87 -32.57
#